data_AF-A0A2M8Q9N6-F1
#
_entry.id   AF-A0A2M8Q9N6-F1
#
_cell.length_a   1.000
_cell.length_b   1.000
_cell.length_c   1.000
_cell.angle_alpha   90.00
_cell.angle_beta   90.00
_cell.angle_gamma   90.00
#
_symmetry.space_group_name_H-M   'P 1'
#
loop_
_entity.id
_entity.type
_entity.pdbx_description
1 polymer ?
#
loop_
_entity_poly.entity_id
_entity_poly.type
_entity_poly.pdbx_seq_one_letter_code
_entity_poly.pdbx_strand_id
1 'polypeptide(L)'
;MRFVEDNWAQPAIGAWGLGWEVWLDGLEITQYTYFQQVGGITLDPVCLEITYGLERIAMAQQGARNVFDLKWSADRTYGDVKLTDEQERSAYAFRHADVDALRELFDIYEREGKRAIAQGLVLPAHDYVLQCSNTFNLLDTRGAIGVTERQRYLGRMRDLAREIASAYVAQRERLGFPWLSKGGGREAQAEPAPVVAPPTLAEPQTLLVELGTEELPAGDVPACQEQLGRYVVEALDAARIAHGEAMLIGTPRRTAVLVRDVAPVQRDIDEMVKGPPARTAFDNDGHPTQAAIGFARRFNLDPRELVVQEDAGSAYVYARKREAGRPTLEVLAQVLPQALGKITFEKTMRWNASNVAFSRPINWIVALLGDRVIPFAFAGVQSGNLSFGPRGEGSPPFTVDHADHYLSLIAQHHIIGDRAARRAGIARQVEAAAAGIGGRVAPDDDLLDEVTDLVEQPTAVLCTFEEEFLALPSAVLTAVMRKKQRY
;
A
#
# COMPACT_ATOMS: atom_id res chain seq x y z
N MET A 1 3.27 -17.18 -15.33
CA MET A 1 2.77 -15.79 -15.25
C MET A 1 3.23 -15.18 -13.93
N ARG A 2 3.74 -13.95 -13.94
CA ARG A 2 4.21 -13.21 -12.75
C ARG A 2 3.53 -11.84 -12.73
N PHE A 3 3.17 -11.36 -11.54
CA PHE A 3 2.73 -9.98 -11.34
C PHE A 3 3.92 -9.25 -10.73
N VAL A 4 4.44 -8.26 -11.44
CA VAL A 4 5.55 -7.43 -10.99
C VAL A 4 4.96 -6.08 -10.66
N GLU A 5 5.29 -5.54 -9.49
CA GLU A 5 4.85 -4.18 -9.17
C GLU A 5 5.33 -3.20 -10.25
N ASP A 6 4.40 -2.37 -10.73
CA ASP A 6 4.74 -1.14 -11.42
C ASP A 6 3.69 -0.05 -11.18
N ASN A 7 4.16 1.15 -10.84
CA ASN A 7 3.29 2.30 -10.59
C ASN A 7 3.19 3.14 -11.87
N TRP A 8 1.98 3.31 -12.37
CA TRP A 8 1.76 4.07 -13.60
C TRP A 8 1.54 5.56 -13.31
N ALA A 9 2.17 6.42 -14.10
CA ALA A 9 1.91 7.85 -14.09
C ALA A 9 2.00 8.45 -15.49
N GLN A 10 1.06 9.33 -15.82
CA GLN A 10 1.08 10.15 -17.03
C GLN A 10 1.01 11.64 -16.64
N PRO A 11 2.16 12.32 -16.53
CA PRO A 11 2.23 13.72 -16.15
C PRO A 11 1.43 14.65 -17.06
N ALA A 12 1.34 14.34 -18.36
CA ALA A 12 0.66 15.17 -19.36
C ALA A 12 -0.84 15.37 -19.09
N ILE A 13 -1.48 14.45 -18.36
CA ILE A 13 -2.91 14.51 -18.01
C ILE A 13 -3.13 14.49 -16.50
N GLY A 14 -2.07 14.62 -15.69
CA GLY A 14 -2.16 14.58 -14.23
C GLY A 14 -2.82 13.30 -13.71
N ALA A 15 -2.52 12.16 -14.34
CA ALA A 15 -3.07 10.86 -13.95
C ALA A 15 -1.98 9.97 -13.35
N TRP A 16 -2.34 9.23 -12.32
CA TRP A 16 -1.48 8.21 -11.73
C TRP A 16 -2.29 7.16 -10.98
N GLY A 17 -1.71 5.98 -10.86
CA GLY A 17 -2.26 4.85 -10.13
C GLY A 17 -1.15 3.90 -9.72
N LEU A 18 -1.48 2.97 -8.83
CA LEU A 18 -0.59 1.87 -8.50
C LEU A 18 -1.10 0.60 -9.17
N GLY A 19 -0.19 -0.34 -9.42
CA GLY A 19 -0.50 -1.41 -10.35
C GLY A 19 0.51 -2.54 -10.40
N TRP A 20 0.31 -3.37 -11.40
CA TRP A 20 1.17 -4.50 -11.72
C TRP A 20 1.35 -4.63 -13.23
N GLU A 21 2.58 -4.87 -13.64
CA GLU A 21 2.91 -5.49 -14.91
C GLU A 21 2.70 -7.01 -14.81
N VAL A 22 2.01 -7.59 -15.77
CA VAL A 22 1.81 -9.04 -15.86
C VAL A 22 2.76 -9.59 -16.90
N TRP A 23 3.66 -10.45 -16.45
CA TRP A 23 4.68 -11.08 -17.29
C TRP A 23 4.34 -12.55 -17.57
N LEU A 24 4.40 -12.95 -18.83
CA LEU A 24 4.28 -14.32 -19.30
C LEU A 24 5.55 -14.68 -20.08
N ASP A 25 6.30 -15.66 -19.58
CA ASP A 25 7.51 -16.20 -20.21
C ASP A 25 8.52 -15.13 -20.67
N GLY A 26 8.71 -14.09 -19.83
CA GLY A 26 9.65 -13.00 -20.11
C GLY A 26 9.08 -11.86 -20.98
N LEU A 27 7.79 -11.90 -21.34
CA LEU A 27 7.08 -10.82 -22.01
C LEU A 27 6.06 -10.18 -21.07
N GLU A 28 6.12 -8.87 -20.89
CA GLU A 28 5.08 -8.09 -20.25
C GLU A 28 3.85 -8.03 -21.17
N ILE A 29 2.76 -8.70 -20.81
CA ILE A 29 1.57 -8.89 -21.66
C ILE A 29 0.37 -8.06 -21.22
N THR A 30 0.34 -7.55 -19.98
CA THR A 30 -0.81 -6.80 -19.47
C THR A 30 -0.36 -5.83 -18.38
N GLN A 31 -0.98 -4.65 -18.33
CA GLN A 31 -0.85 -3.71 -17.22
C GLN A 31 -2.17 -3.66 -16.43
N TYR A 32 -2.09 -3.79 -15.11
CA TYR A 32 -3.16 -3.45 -14.19
C TYR A 32 -2.85 -2.09 -13.56
N THR A 33 -3.78 -1.14 -13.62
CA THR A 33 -3.60 0.18 -12.98
C THR A 33 -4.87 0.56 -12.21
N TYR A 34 -4.71 0.82 -10.92
CA TYR A 34 -5.77 1.34 -10.06
C TYR A 34 -5.60 2.85 -9.92
N PHE A 35 -6.34 3.60 -10.74
CA PHE A 35 -6.22 5.04 -10.80
C PHE A 35 -6.65 5.70 -9.48
N GLN A 36 -5.72 6.43 -8.87
CA GLN A 36 -6.01 7.25 -7.68
C GLN A 36 -6.36 8.68 -8.09
N GLN A 37 -5.75 9.18 -9.16
CA GLN A 37 -6.05 10.49 -9.72
C GLN A 37 -6.07 10.48 -11.25
N VAL A 38 -6.94 11.29 -11.83
CA VAL A 38 -6.97 11.63 -13.27
C VAL A 38 -7.30 13.11 -13.42
N GLY A 39 -6.56 13.84 -14.26
CA GLY A 39 -6.75 15.29 -14.40
C GLY A 39 -6.43 16.07 -13.12
N GLY A 40 -5.63 15.50 -12.21
CA GLY A 40 -5.39 16.04 -10.87
C GLY A 40 -6.57 15.91 -9.90
N ILE A 41 -7.63 15.19 -10.28
CA ILE A 41 -8.81 14.94 -9.45
C ILE A 41 -8.67 13.55 -8.83
N THR A 42 -8.80 13.47 -7.50
CA THR A 42 -8.90 12.20 -6.78
C THR A 42 -10.17 11.47 -7.18
N LEU A 43 -10.02 10.23 -7.63
CA LEU A 43 -11.15 9.43 -8.09
C LEU A 43 -12.00 8.91 -6.93
N ASP A 44 -13.32 8.91 -7.15
CA ASP A 44 -14.31 8.26 -6.30
C ASP A 44 -15.50 7.81 -7.17
N PRO A 45 -15.68 6.50 -7.43
CA PRO A 45 -14.85 5.39 -6.95
C PRO A 45 -13.49 5.32 -7.67
N VAL A 46 -12.54 4.57 -7.08
CA VAL A 46 -11.30 4.19 -7.75
C VAL A 46 -11.60 3.28 -8.93
N CYS A 47 -10.96 3.56 -10.07
CA CYS A 47 -11.14 2.79 -11.31
C CYS A 47 -9.98 1.83 -11.53
N LEU A 48 -10.29 0.61 -11.97
CA LEU A 48 -9.32 -0.35 -12.49
C LEU A 48 -9.24 -0.23 -14.02
N GLU A 49 -8.03 -0.08 -14.53
CA GLU A 49 -7.69 -0.27 -15.94
C GLU A 49 -6.92 -1.57 -16.12
N ILE A 50 -7.32 -2.38 -17.11
CA ILE A 50 -6.60 -3.56 -17.56
C ILE A 50 -6.25 -3.36 -19.02
N THR A 51 -4.96 -3.22 -19.31
CA THR A 51 -4.45 -2.90 -20.65
C THR A 51 -3.68 -4.10 -21.20
N TYR A 52 -4.19 -4.71 -22.28
CA TYR A 52 -3.60 -5.90 -22.89
C TYR A 52 -2.64 -5.54 -24.04
N GLY A 53 -1.43 -6.09 -24.01
CA GLY A 53 -0.50 -6.08 -25.14
C GLY A 53 -0.85 -7.20 -26.11
N LEU A 54 -1.82 -6.95 -27.01
CA LEU A 54 -2.39 -7.97 -27.91
C LEU A 54 -1.34 -8.69 -28.74
N GLU A 55 -0.37 -7.97 -29.30
CA GLU A 55 0.71 -8.52 -30.11
C GLU A 55 1.59 -9.48 -29.29
N ARG A 56 1.95 -9.11 -28.06
CA ARG A 56 2.78 -9.95 -27.18
C ARG A 56 2.04 -11.20 -26.74
N ILE A 57 0.75 -11.09 -26.43
CA ILE A 57 -0.13 -12.23 -26.12
C ILE A 57 -0.21 -13.18 -27.32
N ALA A 58 -0.44 -12.65 -28.52
CA ALA A 58 -0.51 -13.43 -29.74
C ALA A 58 0.83 -14.11 -30.05
N MET A 59 1.96 -13.44 -29.79
CA MET A 59 3.30 -14.02 -29.97
C MET A 59 3.51 -15.24 -29.07
N ALA A 60 3.19 -15.10 -27.78
CA ALA A 60 3.27 -16.21 -26.83
C ALA A 60 2.36 -17.37 -27.26
N GLN A 61 1.13 -17.08 -27.70
CA GLN A 61 0.17 -18.09 -28.12
C GLN A 61 0.59 -18.82 -29.41
N GLN A 62 1.14 -18.09 -30.38
CA GLN A 62 1.52 -18.63 -31.69
C GLN A 62 2.97 -19.15 -31.73
N GLY A 63 3.75 -18.97 -30.66
CA GLY A 63 5.17 -19.30 -30.63
C GLY A 63 6.02 -18.44 -31.57
N ALA A 64 5.56 -17.22 -31.90
CA ALA A 64 6.26 -16.32 -32.80
C ALA A 64 7.36 -15.53 -32.07
N ARG A 65 8.59 -15.53 -32.60
CA ARG A 65 9.72 -14.77 -32.03
C ARG A 65 9.77 -13.31 -32.48
N ASN A 66 9.08 -12.99 -33.57
CA ASN A 66 8.99 -11.64 -34.14
C ASN A 66 7.52 -11.28 -34.36
N VAL A 67 7.14 -10.05 -34.00
CA VAL A 67 5.76 -9.55 -34.16
C VAL A 67 5.29 -9.58 -35.61
N PHE A 68 6.19 -9.37 -36.58
CA PHE A 68 5.82 -9.34 -38.00
C PHE A 68 5.52 -10.74 -38.57
N ASP A 69 5.97 -11.80 -37.89
CA ASP A 69 5.70 -13.19 -38.30
C ASP A 69 4.37 -13.73 -37.77
N LEU A 70 3.70 -12.98 -36.87
CA LEU A 70 2.39 -13.33 -36.34
C LEU A 70 1.39 -13.57 -37.47
N LYS A 71 0.56 -14.61 -37.35
CA LYS A 71 -0.60 -14.79 -38.20
C LYS A 71 -1.69 -13.81 -37.79
N TRP A 72 -1.95 -12.83 -38.65
CA TRP A 72 -3.09 -11.91 -38.55
C TRP A 72 -4.39 -12.62 -38.95
N SER A 73 -4.30 -13.48 -39.96
CA SER A 73 -5.39 -14.33 -40.45
C SER A 73 -4.82 -15.64 -41.01
N ALA A 74 -5.66 -16.49 -41.62
CA ALA A 74 -5.23 -17.78 -42.17
C ALA A 74 -4.15 -17.64 -43.26
N ASP A 75 -4.23 -16.59 -44.09
CA ASP A 75 -3.39 -16.39 -45.27
C ASP A 75 -2.42 -15.19 -45.14
N ARG A 76 -2.50 -14.39 -44.07
CA ARG A 76 -1.69 -13.17 -43.89
C ARG A 76 -0.95 -13.12 -42.57
N THR A 77 0.26 -12.56 -42.61
CA THR A 77 1.01 -12.20 -41.42
C THR A 77 0.71 -10.77 -40.97
N TYR A 78 1.12 -10.42 -39.75
CA TYR A 78 1.08 -9.05 -39.25
C TYR A 78 2.02 -8.15 -40.06
N GLY A 79 3.16 -8.68 -40.50
CA GLY A 79 4.08 -8.01 -41.42
C GLY A 79 3.43 -7.59 -42.73
N ASP A 80 2.61 -8.47 -43.33
CA ASP A 80 1.87 -8.16 -44.57
C ASP A 80 0.94 -6.94 -44.43
N VAL A 81 0.49 -6.64 -43.19
CA VAL A 81 -0.48 -5.58 -42.90
C VAL A 81 0.19 -4.32 -42.36
N LYS A 82 1.23 -4.47 -41.52
CA LYS A 82 1.75 -3.39 -40.67
C LYS A 82 3.21 -3.01 -40.91
N LEU A 83 4.01 -3.85 -41.58
CA LEU A 83 5.44 -3.58 -41.73
C LEU A 83 5.71 -2.28 -42.49
N THR A 84 5.00 -2.05 -43.60
CA THR A 84 5.14 -0.81 -44.38
C THR A 84 4.70 0.41 -43.57
N ASP A 85 3.58 0.31 -42.84
CA ASP A 85 3.08 1.40 -41.98
C ASP A 85 4.11 1.76 -40.89
N GLU A 86 4.71 0.76 -40.23
CA GLU A 86 5.74 0.98 -39.21
C GLU A 86 7.00 1.66 -39.77
N GLN A 87 7.44 1.23 -40.97
CA GLN A 87 8.60 1.80 -41.66
C GLN A 87 8.36 3.26 -42.08
N GLU A 88 7.20 3.55 -42.68
CA GLU A 88 6.85 4.88 -43.15
C GLU A 88 6.60 5.84 -41.99
N ARG A 89 5.86 5.42 -40.94
CA ARG A 89 5.63 6.23 -39.74
C ARG A 89 6.92 6.53 -39.01
N SER A 90 7.80 5.54 -38.84
CA SER A 90 9.13 5.75 -38.24
C SER A 90 9.95 6.73 -39.07
N ALA A 91 10.01 6.56 -40.40
CA ALA A 91 10.73 7.48 -41.27
C ALA A 91 10.20 8.91 -41.12
N TYR A 92 8.87 9.09 -41.13
CA TYR A 92 8.25 10.39 -40.96
C TYR A 92 8.57 11.00 -39.59
N ALA A 93 8.25 10.29 -38.51
CA ALA A 93 8.40 10.78 -37.14
C ALA A 93 9.84 11.09 -36.76
N PHE A 94 10.82 10.31 -37.23
CA PHE A 94 12.23 10.54 -36.91
C PHE A 94 12.93 11.52 -37.87
N ARG A 95 12.54 11.59 -39.14
CA ARG A 95 13.34 12.30 -40.17
C ARG A 95 12.62 13.39 -40.95
N HIS A 96 11.31 13.24 -41.22
CA HIS A 96 10.63 14.09 -42.20
C HIS A 96 9.59 15.03 -41.63
N ALA A 97 9.09 14.78 -40.42
CA ALA A 97 8.09 15.65 -39.80
C ALA A 97 8.63 17.08 -39.65
N ASP A 98 7.86 18.04 -40.15
CA ASP A 98 8.18 19.47 -40.14
C ASP A 98 8.01 20.01 -38.71
N VAL A 99 9.13 20.37 -38.09
CA VAL A 99 9.19 20.81 -36.69
C VAL A 99 8.47 22.15 -36.50
N ASP A 100 8.60 23.08 -37.45
CA ASP A 100 8.02 24.42 -37.32
C ASP A 100 6.50 24.36 -37.46
N ALA A 101 6.03 23.60 -38.46
CA ALA A 101 4.59 23.36 -38.64
C ALA A 101 3.98 22.64 -37.41
N LEU A 102 4.67 21.64 -36.85
CA LEU A 102 4.19 20.94 -35.65
C LEU A 102 4.13 21.86 -34.42
N ARG A 103 5.09 22.78 -34.25
CA ARG A 103 5.05 23.78 -33.18
C ARG A 103 3.83 24.70 -33.33
N GLU A 104 3.55 25.16 -34.55
CA GLU A 104 2.38 25.97 -34.84
C GLU A 104 1.07 25.20 -34.59
N LEU A 105 0.98 23.96 -35.07
CA LEU A 105 -0.18 23.10 -34.84
C LEU A 105 -0.45 22.87 -33.36
N PHE A 106 0.60 22.65 -32.56
CA PHE A 106 0.43 22.52 -31.10
C PHE A 106 -0.23 23.77 -30.51
N ASP A 107 0.25 24.96 -30.88
CA ASP A 107 -0.27 26.23 -30.37
C ASP A 107 -1.70 26.51 -30.89
N ILE A 108 -2.02 26.10 -32.11
CA ILE A 108 -3.39 26.15 -32.65
C ILE A 108 -4.30 25.23 -31.85
N TYR A 109 -3.96 23.95 -31.69
CA TYR A 109 -4.79 22.97 -30.98
C TYR A 109 -5.00 23.36 -29.52
N GLU A 110 -3.97 23.84 -28.82
CA GLU A 110 -4.14 24.27 -27.43
C GLU A 110 -5.11 25.46 -27.34
N ARG A 111 -4.99 26.44 -28.25
CA ARG A 111 -5.87 27.61 -28.30
C ARG A 111 -7.31 27.22 -28.58
N GLU A 112 -7.53 26.28 -29.50
CA GLU A 112 -8.84 25.74 -29.84
C GLU A 112 -9.46 24.97 -28.66
N GLY A 113 -8.68 24.14 -27.98
CA GLY A 113 -9.11 23.43 -26.77
C GLY A 113 -9.54 24.39 -25.66
N LYS A 114 -8.74 25.42 -25.39
CA LYS A 114 -9.09 26.49 -24.43
C LYS A 114 -10.37 27.22 -24.82
N ARG A 115 -10.55 27.53 -26.11
CA ARG A 115 -11.78 28.17 -26.61
C ARG A 115 -13.00 27.27 -26.44
N ALA A 116 -12.89 25.98 -26.73
CA ALA A 116 -13.97 25.02 -26.54
C ALA A 116 -14.38 24.92 -25.05
N ILE A 117 -13.40 24.88 -24.13
CA ILE A 117 -13.69 24.91 -22.68
C ILE A 117 -14.37 26.19 -22.25
N ALA A 118 -13.94 27.35 -22.74
CA ALA A 118 -14.60 28.62 -22.44
C ALA A 118 -16.07 28.67 -22.88
N GLN A 119 -16.47 27.84 -23.86
CA GLN A 119 -17.85 27.69 -24.31
C GLN A 119 -18.60 26.54 -23.59
N GLY A 120 -17.98 25.87 -22.62
CA GLY A 120 -18.56 24.73 -21.91
C GLY A 120 -18.60 23.43 -22.72
N LEU A 121 -17.87 23.36 -23.84
CA LEU A 121 -17.84 22.20 -24.75
C LEU A 121 -16.71 21.24 -24.35
N VAL A 122 -16.99 20.38 -23.38
CA VAL A 122 -15.99 19.50 -22.74
C VAL A 122 -15.40 18.46 -23.71
N LEU A 123 -16.23 17.73 -24.45
CA LEU A 123 -15.75 16.66 -25.33
C LEU A 123 -14.91 17.20 -26.51
N PRO A 124 -15.33 18.25 -27.23
CA PRO A 124 -14.47 18.86 -28.25
C PRO A 124 -13.13 19.36 -27.70
N ALA A 125 -13.12 19.93 -26.49
CA ALA A 125 -11.87 20.34 -25.86
C ALA A 125 -10.94 19.16 -25.55
N HIS A 126 -11.50 18.01 -25.13
CA HIS A 126 -10.74 16.79 -24.91
C HIS A 126 -10.06 16.30 -26.19
N ASP A 127 -10.75 16.34 -27.33
CA ASP A 127 -10.15 15.96 -28.62
C ASP A 127 -8.93 16.81 -28.96
N TYR A 128 -8.97 18.12 -28.69
CA TYR A 128 -7.82 19.01 -28.90
C TYR A 128 -6.63 18.69 -27.97
N VAL A 129 -6.86 18.22 -26.75
CA VAL A 129 -5.77 17.73 -25.88
C VAL A 129 -5.11 16.49 -26.48
N LEU A 130 -5.89 15.57 -27.06
CA LEU A 130 -5.33 14.40 -27.75
C LEU A 130 -4.47 14.83 -28.94
N GLN A 131 -4.90 15.85 -29.69
CA GLN A 131 -4.11 16.39 -30.80
C GLN A 131 -2.82 17.05 -30.31
N CYS A 132 -2.88 17.87 -29.24
CA CYS A 132 -1.69 18.41 -28.60
C CYS A 132 -0.71 17.30 -28.17
N SER A 133 -1.21 16.22 -27.56
CA SER A 133 -0.39 15.09 -27.11
C SER A 133 0.31 14.39 -28.28
N ASN A 134 -0.42 14.09 -29.34
CA ASN A 134 0.16 13.47 -30.53
C ASN A 134 1.20 14.37 -31.21
N THR A 135 0.90 15.66 -31.37
CA THR A 135 1.84 16.65 -31.94
C THR A 135 3.09 16.79 -31.08
N PHE A 136 2.95 16.82 -29.76
CA PHE A 136 4.08 16.81 -28.83
C PHE A 136 4.95 15.56 -29.01
N ASN A 137 4.35 14.37 -29.11
CA ASN A 137 5.10 13.12 -29.30
C ASN A 137 5.92 13.13 -30.59
N LEU A 138 5.40 13.71 -31.68
CA LEU A 138 6.15 13.88 -32.93
C LEU A 138 7.32 14.85 -32.77
N LEU A 139 7.11 15.99 -32.10
CA LEU A 139 8.18 16.97 -31.82
C LEU A 139 9.29 16.37 -30.96
N ASP A 140 8.91 15.59 -29.93
CA ASP A 140 9.84 14.91 -29.04
C ASP A 140 10.65 13.82 -29.77
N THR A 141 9.97 13.04 -30.62
CA THR A 141 10.60 12.01 -31.47
C THR A 141 11.59 12.60 -32.48
N ARG A 142 11.29 13.80 -33.02
CA ARG A 142 12.22 14.55 -33.89
C ARG A 142 13.47 15.05 -33.15
N GLY A 143 13.52 14.93 -31.82
CA GLY A 143 14.59 15.48 -30.99
C GLY A 143 14.58 17.01 -30.94
N ALA A 144 13.44 17.63 -31.29
CA ALA A 144 13.31 19.07 -31.41
C ALA A 144 13.00 19.79 -30.09
N ILE A 145 12.81 19.04 -29.01
CA ILE A 145 12.42 19.53 -27.68
C ILE A 145 13.53 19.26 -26.68
N GLY A 146 14.07 20.31 -26.06
CA GLY A 146 15.01 20.18 -24.93
C GLY A 146 14.30 19.84 -23.61
N VAL A 147 15.04 19.41 -22.58
CA VAL A 147 14.48 18.99 -21.27
C VAL A 147 13.54 20.04 -20.65
N THR A 148 13.94 21.31 -20.61
CA THR A 148 13.13 22.41 -20.06
C THR A 148 11.87 22.66 -20.90
N GLU A 149 12.01 22.58 -22.22
CA GLU A 149 10.89 22.78 -23.13
C GLU A 149 9.88 21.63 -23.04
N ARG A 150 10.35 20.40 -22.84
CA ARG A 150 9.51 19.23 -22.59
C ARG A 150 8.60 19.46 -21.38
N GLN A 151 9.17 19.93 -20.27
CA GLN A 151 8.39 20.24 -19.06
C GLN A 151 7.34 21.32 -19.32
N ARG A 152 7.65 22.33 -20.15
CA ARG A 152 6.69 23.37 -20.57
C ARG A 152 5.52 22.80 -21.36
N TYR A 153 5.78 21.96 -22.37
CA TYR A 153 4.72 21.32 -23.16
C TYR A 153 3.83 20.41 -22.30
N LEU A 154 4.43 19.58 -21.45
CA LEU A 154 3.70 18.72 -20.52
C LEU A 154 2.84 19.54 -19.55
N GLY A 155 3.36 20.65 -19.02
CA GLY A 155 2.61 21.57 -18.17
C GLY A 155 1.38 22.15 -18.86
N ARG A 156 1.54 22.64 -20.09
CA ARG A 156 0.44 23.18 -20.92
C ARG A 156 -0.68 22.16 -21.15
N MET A 157 -0.32 20.94 -21.53
CA MET A 157 -1.31 19.85 -21.71
C MET A 157 -1.99 19.48 -20.40
N ARG A 158 -1.22 19.41 -19.30
CA ARG A 158 -1.73 19.08 -17.98
C ARG A 158 -2.74 20.11 -17.48
N ASP A 159 -2.47 21.40 -17.69
CA ASP A 159 -3.39 22.48 -17.30
C ASP A 159 -4.71 22.37 -18.06
N LEU A 160 -4.66 22.19 -19.38
CA LEU A 160 -5.86 22.03 -20.19
C LEU A 160 -6.64 20.75 -19.82
N ALA A 161 -5.93 19.62 -19.62
CA ALA A 161 -6.54 18.36 -19.20
C ALA A 161 -7.23 18.47 -17.83
N ARG A 162 -6.64 19.20 -16.88
CA ARG A 162 -7.23 19.47 -15.56
C ARG A 162 -8.50 20.31 -15.65
N GLU A 163 -8.51 21.34 -16.51
CA GLU A 163 -9.70 22.15 -16.77
C GLU A 163 -10.83 21.31 -17.40
N ILE A 164 -10.50 20.49 -18.40
CA ILE A 164 -11.44 19.54 -19.03
C ILE A 164 -12.02 18.57 -18.00
N ALA A 165 -11.17 17.94 -17.18
CA ALA A 165 -11.59 16.99 -16.16
C ALA A 165 -12.55 17.64 -15.15
N SER A 166 -12.22 18.84 -14.68
CA SER A 166 -13.07 19.60 -13.74
C SER A 166 -14.42 19.96 -14.37
N ALA A 167 -14.42 20.43 -15.62
CA ALA A 167 -15.64 20.76 -16.34
C ALA A 167 -16.52 19.52 -16.60
N TYR A 168 -15.89 18.38 -16.91
CA TYR A 168 -16.57 17.10 -17.08
C TYR A 168 -17.26 16.64 -15.79
N VAL A 169 -16.54 16.67 -14.66
CA VAL A 169 -17.13 16.29 -13.35
C VAL A 169 -18.31 17.20 -13.01
N ALA A 170 -18.17 18.51 -13.17
CA ALA A 170 -19.28 19.46 -12.95
C ALA A 170 -20.47 19.20 -13.89
N GLN A 171 -20.22 18.80 -15.14
CA GLN A 171 -21.28 18.38 -16.06
C GLN A 171 -21.98 17.11 -15.58
N ARG A 172 -21.24 16.12 -15.08
CA ARG A 172 -21.82 14.87 -14.53
C ARG A 172 -22.61 15.11 -13.25
N GLU A 173 -22.13 15.99 -12.38
CA GLU A 173 -22.84 16.39 -11.17
C GLU A 173 -24.20 17.05 -11.50
N ARG A 174 -24.24 17.99 -12.45
CA ARG A 174 -25.50 18.59 -12.92
C ARG A 174 -26.50 17.57 -13.48
N LEU A 175 -25.99 16.46 -14.04
CA LEU A 175 -26.81 15.36 -14.55
C LEU A 175 -27.14 14.32 -13.46
N GLY A 176 -26.72 14.54 -12.21
CA GLY A 176 -26.96 13.63 -11.10
C GLY A 176 -26.16 12.32 -11.18
N PHE A 177 -24.98 12.35 -11.80
CA PHE A 177 -24.11 11.18 -12.02
C PHE A 177 -24.87 9.95 -12.59
N PRO A 178 -25.39 10.04 -13.83
CA PRO A 178 -26.35 9.07 -14.37
C PRO A 178 -25.81 7.63 -14.51
N TRP A 179 -24.50 7.44 -14.41
CA TRP A 179 -23.83 6.15 -14.54
C TRP A 179 -23.33 5.56 -13.20
N LEU A 180 -23.39 6.33 -12.11
CA LEU A 180 -23.14 5.75 -10.79
C LEU A 180 -24.36 4.88 -10.45
N SER A 181 -24.13 3.58 -10.31
CA SER A 181 -25.18 2.66 -9.86
C SER A 181 -25.64 3.09 -8.48
N LYS A 182 -26.97 3.14 -8.26
CA LYS A 182 -27.55 3.51 -6.96
C LYS A 182 -27.13 2.59 -5.79
N GLY A 183 -26.52 1.44 -6.11
CA GLY A 183 -25.94 0.48 -5.15
C GLY A 183 -24.42 0.31 -5.22
N GLY A 184 -23.70 1.10 -6.04
CA GLY A 184 -22.23 1.13 -6.06
C GLY A 184 -21.63 2.03 -4.97
N GLY A 185 -22.48 2.66 -4.16
CA GLY A 185 -22.06 3.35 -2.95
C GLY A 185 -21.58 2.34 -1.92
N ARG A 186 -20.39 2.61 -1.38
CA ARG A 186 -19.74 1.96 -0.23
C ARG A 186 -20.53 0.76 0.32
N GLU A 187 -20.20 -0.47 -0.12
CA GLU A 187 -20.66 -1.66 0.59
C GLU A 187 -20.40 -1.44 2.08
N ALA A 188 -21.47 -1.62 2.87
CA ALA A 188 -21.47 -1.27 4.28
C ALA A 188 -20.23 -1.84 4.94
N GLN A 189 -19.53 -1.00 5.72
CA GLN A 189 -18.47 -1.46 6.62
C GLN A 189 -19.04 -2.69 7.34
N ALA A 190 -18.36 -3.83 7.24
CA ALA A 190 -18.76 -5.01 7.99
C ALA A 190 -18.86 -4.58 9.46
N GLU A 191 -20.07 -4.55 10.00
CA GLU A 191 -20.25 -4.20 11.40
C GLU A 191 -19.39 -5.19 12.21
N PRO A 192 -18.56 -4.70 13.14
CA PRO A 192 -17.79 -5.60 13.99
C PRO A 192 -18.78 -6.58 14.63
N ALA A 193 -18.50 -7.88 14.51
CA ALA A 193 -19.32 -8.89 15.15
C ALA A 193 -19.52 -8.50 16.63
N PRO A 194 -20.73 -8.64 17.19
CA PRO A 194 -20.99 -8.23 18.56
C PRO A 194 -19.97 -8.88 19.48
N VAL A 195 -19.23 -8.04 20.18
CA VAL A 195 -18.22 -8.46 21.15
C VAL A 195 -18.97 -9.13 22.31
N VAL A 196 -19.13 -10.45 22.25
CA VAL A 196 -19.42 -11.23 23.46
C VAL A 196 -18.24 -10.97 24.37
N ALA A 197 -18.48 -10.42 25.57
CA ALA A 197 -17.43 -10.11 26.53
C ALA A 197 -16.52 -11.34 26.67
N PRO A 198 -15.29 -11.28 26.13
CA PRO A 198 -14.46 -12.47 26.09
C PRO A 198 -14.05 -12.82 27.53
N PRO A 199 -13.90 -14.11 27.85
CA PRO A 199 -13.46 -14.52 29.17
C PRO A 199 -12.11 -13.87 29.49
N THR A 200 -11.96 -13.39 30.73
CA THR A 200 -10.70 -12.82 31.21
C THR A 200 -9.62 -13.89 31.20
N LEU A 201 -8.47 -13.58 30.59
CA LEU A 201 -7.31 -14.47 30.61
C LEU A 201 -6.73 -14.51 32.03
N ALA A 202 -6.22 -15.67 32.45
CA ALA A 202 -5.66 -15.84 33.80
C ALA A 202 -4.19 -15.44 33.89
N GLU A 203 -3.45 -15.62 32.80
CA GLU A 203 -1.99 -15.46 32.74
C GLU A 203 -1.61 -14.60 31.52
N PRO A 204 -0.41 -13.99 31.51
CA PRO A 204 0.13 -13.32 30.34
C PRO A 204 0.19 -14.27 29.13
N GLN A 205 -0.09 -13.74 27.94
CA GLN A 205 -0.15 -14.50 26.70
C GLN A 205 0.64 -13.80 25.59
N THR A 206 0.97 -14.53 24.53
CA THR A 206 1.53 -13.92 23.31
C THR A 206 0.42 -13.27 22.49
N LEU A 207 0.60 -12.01 22.12
CA LEU A 207 -0.21 -11.30 21.13
C LEU A 207 0.37 -11.53 19.73
N LEU A 208 -0.45 -11.95 18.78
CA LEU A 208 -0.15 -11.98 17.36
C LEU A 208 -1.05 -10.98 16.64
N VAL A 209 -0.45 -10.12 15.80
CA VAL A 209 -1.16 -9.31 14.82
C VAL A 209 -0.48 -9.47 13.46
N GLU A 210 -1.19 -10.05 12.49
CA GLU A 210 -0.75 -10.22 11.10
C GLU A 210 -1.66 -9.39 10.18
N LEU A 211 -1.05 -8.62 9.30
CA LEU A 211 -1.68 -8.04 8.13
C LEU A 211 -1.27 -8.83 6.90
N GLY A 212 -2.23 -9.48 6.28
CA GLY A 212 -2.07 -10.12 4.98
C GLY A 212 -2.47 -9.19 3.85
N THR A 213 -1.60 -8.98 2.88
CA THR A 213 -1.78 -8.00 1.82
C THR A 213 -1.65 -8.63 0.44
N GLU A 214 -2.10 -7.93 -0.59
CA GLU A 214 -1.48 -8.09 -1.90
C GLU A 214 0.01 -7.77 -1.83
N GLU A 215 0.80 -8.26 -2.79
CA GLU A 215 2.26 -8.12 -2.80
C GLU A 215 2.69 -6.65 -2.66
N LEU A 216 3.27 -6.34 -1.50
CA LEU A 216 3.83 -5.05 -1.17
C LEU A 216 5.07 -4.78 -2.02
N PRO A 217 5.32 -3.51 -2.30
CA PRO A 217 6.59 -3.06 -2.83
C PRO A 217 7.75 -3.51 -1.96
N ALA A 218 8.85 -3.97 -2.57
CA ALA A 218 10.04 -4.41 -1.83
C ALA A 218 10.52 -3.33 -0.84
N GLY A 219 10.51 -2.06 -1.24
CA GLY A 219 10.87 -0.93 -0.38
C GLY A 219 9.87 -0.65 0.75
N ASP A 220 8.61 -1.05 0.61
CA ASP A 220 7.57 -0.85 1.61
C ASP A 220 7.55 -1.95 2.68
N VAL A 221 8.08 -3.15 2.39
CA VAL A 221 8.07 -4.29 3.32
C VAL A 221 8.78 -3.98 4.64
N PRO A 222 10.04 -3.49 4.66
CA PRO A 222 10.73 -3.16 5.91
C PRO A 222 10.02 -2.02 6.67
N ALA A 223 9.55 -1.01 5.95
CA ALA A 223 8.87 0.14 6.53
C ALA A 223 7.53 -0.26 7.17
N CYS A 224 6.77 -1.15 6.53
CA CYS A 224 5.53 -1.70 7.08
C CYS A 224 5.79 -2.51 8.34
N GLN A 225 6.81 -3.39 8.30
CA GLN A 225 7.24 -4.20 9.44
C GLN A 225 7.59 -3.37 10.67
N GLU A 226 8.43 -2.34 10.50
CA GLU A 226 8.82 -1.46 11.59
C GLU A 226 7.63 -0.67 12.15
N GLN A 227 6.80 -0.10 11.27
CA GLN A 227 5.62 0.68 11.66
C GLN A 227 4.60 -0.16 12.43
N LEU A 228 4.28 -1.37 11.95
CA LEU A 228 3.34 -2.26 12.63
C LEU A 228 3.84 -2.59 14.05
N GLY A 229 5.11 -2.97 14.17
CA GLY A 229 5.74 -3.26 15.46
C GLY A 229 5.66 -2.08 16.42
N ARG A 230 6.10 -0.90 15.96
CA ARG A 230 6.05 0.34 16.74
C ARG A 230 4.64 0.66 17.21
N TYR A 231 3.67 0.69 16.31
CA TYR A 231 2.32 1.16 16.65
C TYR A 231 1.53 0.18 17.52
N VAL A 232 1.80 -1.12 17.42
CA VAL A 232 1.22 -2.12 18.34
C VAL A 232 1.81 -1.99 19.74
N VAL A 233 3.14 -1.82 19.86
CA VAL A 233 3.80 -1.59 21.16
C VAL A 233 3.32 -0.28 21.79
N GLU A 234 3.32 0.83 21.04
CA GLU A 234 2.78 2.11 21.52
C GLU A 234 1.32 2.00 21.98
N ALA A 235 0.50 1.19 21.30
CA ALA A 235 -0.88 0.97 21.68
C ALA A 235 -1.00 0.21 23.00
N LEU A 236 -0.16 -0.81 23.24
CA LEU A 236 -0.08 -1.52 24.51
C LEU A 236 0.37 -0.60 25.65
N ASP A 237 1.41 0.19 25.43
CA ASP A 237 1.95 1.15 26.38
C ASP A 237 0.92 2.22 26.76
N ALA A 238 0.29 2.85 25.77
CA ALA A 238 -0.76 3.84 25.98
C ALA A 238 -1.98 3.24 26.70
N ALA A 239 -2.28 1.98 26.41
CA ALA A 239 -3.29 1.20 27.10
C ALA A 239 -2.83 0.68 28.47
N ARG A 240 -1.61 0.97 28.94
CA ARG A 240 -1.07 0.51 30.24
C ARG A 240 -1.07 -1.01 30.41
N ILE A 241 -1.02 -1.76 29.32
CA ILE A 241 -0.93 -3.23 29.34
C ILE A 241 0.55 -3.59 29.38
N ALA A 242 0.99 -4.31 30.42
CA ALA A 242 2.37 -4.78 30.48
C ALA A 242 2.61 -5.83 29.39
N HIS A 243 3.79 -5.81 28.79
CA HIS A 243 4.17 -6.72 27.73
C HIS A 243 5.69 -6.97 27.73
N GLY A 244 6.10 -8.04 27.09
CA GLY A 244 7.50 -8.40 26.83
C GLY A 244 7.98 -7.91 25.47
N GLU A 245 8.95 -8.63 24.90
CA GLU A 245 9.58 -8.30 23.63
C GLU A 245 8.65 -8.51 22.44
N ALA A 246 8.81 -7.65 21.43
CA ALA A 246 8.13 -7.74 20.14
C ALA A 246 9.07 -8.35 19.09
N MET A 247 8.60 -9.39 18.41
CA MET A 247 9.25 -9.99 17.25
C MET A 247 8.51 -9.56 15.99
N LEU A 248 9.27 -9.10 15.00
CA LEU A 248 8.73 -8.56 13.76
C LEU A 248 8.98 -9.52 12.60
N ILE A 249 7.98 -9.63 11.72
CA ILE A 249 8.00 -10.47 10.52
C ILE A 249 7.53 -9.60 9.37
N GLY A 250 8.31 -9.61 8.29
CA GLY A 250 8.03 -8.83 7.09
C GLY A 250 8.34 -9.63 5.84
N THR A 251 7.36 -9.71 4.95
CA THR A 251 7.46 -10.32 3.64
C THR A 251 6.60 -9.52 2.66
N PRO A 252 6.70 -9.74 1.33
CA PRO A 252 5.82 -9.05 0.38
C PRO A 252 4.33 -9.22 0.66
N ARG A 253 3.88 -10.36 1.20
CA ARG A 253 2.43 -10.64 1.36
C ARG A 253 1.93 -10.62 2.78
N ARG A 254 2.83 -10.49 3.75
CA ARG A 254 2.45 -10.42 5.17
C ARG A 254 3.42 -9.57 5.97
N THR A 255 2.84 -8.80 6.88
CA THR A 255 3.56 -8.15 7.96
C THR A 255 2.94 -8.58 9.28
N ALA A 256 3.74 -9.09 10.21
CA ALA A 256 3.25 -9.54 11.50
C ALA A 256 4.13 -9.09 12.66
N VAL A 257 3.50 -8.94 13.83
CA VAL A 257 4.18 -8.71 15.11
C VAL A 257 3.69 -9.74 16.12
N LEU A 258 4.64 -10.34 16.84
CA LEU A 258 4.38 -11.17 18.01
C LEU A 258 4.92 -10.46 19.24
N VAL A 259 4.05 -10.13 20.21
CA VAL A 259 4.47 -9.52 21.48
C VAL A 259 4.29 -10.54 22.59
N ARG A 260 5.37 -10.88 23.28
CA ARG A 260 5.34 -11.86 24.39
C ARG A 260 4.77 -11.23 25.67
N ASP A 261 4.39 -12.10 26.61
CA ASP A 261 4.07 -11.73 28.00
C ASP A 261 3.04 -10.59 28.14
N VAL A 262 2.08 -10.50 27.21
CA VAL A 262 1.03 -9.48 27.23
C VAL A 262 0.07 -9.79 28.38
N ALA A 263 0.01 -8.89 29.35
CA ALA A 263 -0.78 -9.05 30.56
C ALA A 263 -2.26 -9.23 30.25
N PRO A 264 -2.99 -10.06 31.03
CA PRO A 264 -4.40 -10.37 30.77
C PRO A 264 -5.36 -9.20 31.04
N VAL A 265 -4.92 -8.22 31.84
CA VAL A 265 -5.71 -7.07 32.27
C VAL A 265 -4.83 -5.82 32.21
N GLN A 266 -5.41 -4.70 31.76
CA GLN A 266 -4.83 -3.38 31.86
C GLN A 266 -4.50 -3.03 33.32
N ARG A 267 -3.40 -2.32 33.58
CA ARG A 267 -3.11 -1.87 34.96
C ARG A 267 -4.14 -0.86 35.45
N ASP A 268 -4.58 -1.04 36.69
CA ASP A 268 -5.38 -0.07 37.44
C ASP A 268 -4.69 1.29 37.46
N ILE A 269 -5.48 2.37 37.36
CA ILE A 269 -5.01 3.69 37.77
C ILE A 269 -5.35 3.87 39.24
N ASP A 270 -4.34 4.17 40.04
CA ASP A 270 -4.50 4.62 41.43
C ASP A 270 -3.68 5.89 41.60
N GLU A 271 -4.32 7.04 41.38
CA GLU A 271 -3.68 8.35 41.42
C GLU A 271 -4.27 9.21 42.54
N MET A 272 -3.39 9.84 43.32
CA MET A 272 -3.78 10.83 44.34
C MET A 272 -3.73 12.23 43.74
N VAL A 273 -4.89 12.77 43.38
CA VAL A 273 -4.98 14.11 42.78
C VAL A 273 -5.07 15.15 43.89
N LYS A 274 -4.10 16.07 43.93
CA LYS A 274 -4.04 17.16 44.92
C LYS A 274 -5.19 18.16 44.71
N GLY A 275 -5.89 18.45 45.79
CA GLY A 275 -7.00 19.39 45.87
C GLY A 275 -6.67 20.63 46.70
N PRO A 276 -7.70 21.38 47.14
CA PRO A 276 -7.50 22.58 47.95
C PRO A 276 -6.83 22.29 49.30
N PRO A 277 -6.23 23.30 49.96
CA PRO A 277 -5.75 23.16 51.34
C PRO A 277 -6.83 22.61 52.26
N ALA A 278 -6.46 21.72 53.19
CA ALA A 278 -7.41 21.10 54.12
C ALA A 278 -8.21 22.14 54.92
N ARG A 279 -7.56 23.24 55.31
CA ARG A 279 -8.17 24.40 56.00
C ARG A 279 -9.28 25.12 55.22
N THR A 280 -9.30 24.97 53.89
CA THR A 280 -10.36 25.54 53.03
C THR A 280 -11.36 24.49 52.58
N ALA A 281 -11.00 23.20 52.70
CA ALA A 281 -11.81 22.07 52.30
C ALA A 281 -12.78 21.63 53.41
N PHE A 282 -12.41 21.78 54.68
CA PHE A 282 -13.26 21.50 55.83
C PHE A 282 -13.41 22.74 56.71
N ASP A 283 -14.59 22.93 57.29
CA ASP A 283 -14.84 24.00 58.26
C ASP A 283 -14.36 23.63 59.68
N ASN A 284 -14.53 24.53 60.64
CA ASN A 284 -14.09 24.34 62.02
C ASN A 284 -14.80 23.19 62.75
N ASP A 285 -15.95 22.74 62.24
CA ASP A 285 -16.74 21.62 62.77
C ASP A 285 -16.44 20.31 62.01
N GLY A 286 -15.52 20.33 61.04
CA GLY A 286 -15.12 19.18 60.24
C GLY A 286 -16.06 18.86 59.07
N HIS A 287 -17.00 19.75 58.73
CA HIS A 287 -17.91 19.54 57.61
C HIS A 287 -17.27 19.98 56.27
N PRO A 288 -17.53 19.26 55.15
CA PRO A 288 -17.01 19.64 53.84
C PRO A 288 -17.56 20.98 53.37
N THR A 289 -16.68 21.91 53.00
CA THR A 289 -17.07 23.20 52.40
C THR A 289 -17.45 23.03 50.93
N GLN A 290 -17.98 24.08 50.29
CA GLN A 290 -18.24 24.08 48.84
C GLN A 290 -16.99 23.77 48.00
N ALA A 291 -15.78 24.10 48.49
CA ALA A 291 -14.53 23.78 47.81
C ALA A 291 -14.27 22.27 47.81
N ALA A 292 -14.50 21.57 48.92
CA ALA A 292 -14.39 20.11 49.00
C ALA A 292 -15.49 19.41 48.20
N ILE A 293 -16.72 19.92 48.27
CA ILE A 293 -17.86 19.35 47.53
C ILE A 293 -17.64 19.46 46.01
N GLY A 294 -17.25 20.63 45.52
CA GLY A 294 -16.93 20.82 44.10
C GLY A 294 -15.76 19.97 43.64
N PHE A 295 -14.72 19.82 44.47
CA PHE A 295 -13.57 18.98 44.19
C PHE A 295 -13.92 17.49 44.15
N ALA A 296 -14.65 16.97 45.15
CA ALA A 296 -15.08 15.57 45.20
C ALA A 296 -16.01 15.20 44.03
N ARG A 297 -16.93 16.10 43.68
CA ARG A 297 -17.86 15.93 42.54
C ARG A 297 -17.13 15.74 41.20
N ARG A 298 -15.98 16.40 41.00
CA ARG A 298 -15.15 16.23 39.79
C ARG A 298 -14.66 14.78 39.60
N PHE A 299 -14.48 14.05 40.70
CA PHE A 299 -14.01 12.66 40.70
C PHE A 299 -15.12 11.65 41.01
N ASN A 300 -16.38 12.11 41.08
CA ASN A 300 -17.54 11.29 41.43
C ASN A 300 -17.39 10.59 42.80
N LEU A 301 -16.74 11.26 43.75
CA LEU A 301 -16.51 10.80 45.13
C LEU A 301 -17.43 11.54 46.11
N ASP A 302 -17.76 10.91 47.24
CA ASP A 302 -18.31 11.62 48.39
C ASP A 302 -17.21 12.51 49.01
N PRO A 303 -17.49 13.77 49.40
CA PRO A 303 -16.50 14.64 50.05
C PRO A 303 -15.85 14.03 51.31
N ARG A 304 -16.49 13.06 51.97
CA ARG A 304 -15.95 12.30 53.10
C ARG A 304 -14.91 11.26 52.72
N GLU A 305 -14.83 10.88 51.44
CA GLU A 305 -13.83 9.94 50.90
C GLU A 305 -12.51 10.64 50.52
N LEU A 306 -12.44 11.97 50.64
CA LEU A 306 -11.21 12.73 50.41
C LEU A 306 -10.18 12.44 51.51
N VAL A 307 -8.92 12.23 51.11
CA VAL A 307 -7.83 11.93 52.02
C VAL A 307 -7.02 13.20 52.29
N VAL A 308 -6.76 13.53 53.55
CA VAL A 308 -5.87 14.64 53.90
C VAL A 308 -4.44 14.14 53.97
N GLN A 309 -3.52 14.79 53.27
CA GLN A 309 -2.07 14.53 53.37
C GLN A 309 -1.30 15.83 53.55
N GLU A 310 -0.20 15.76 54.31
CA GLU A 310 0.75 16.87 54.43
C GLU A 310 1.74 16.86 53.26
N ASP A 311 1.90 18.02 52.63
CA ASP A 311 2.83 18.22 51.52
C ASP A 311 3.58 19.54 51.73
N ALA A 312 4.91 19.45 51.81
CA ALA A 312 5.83 20.57 52.06
C ALA A 312 5.41 21.51 53.22
N GLY A 313 4.90 20.94 54.33
CA GLY A 313 4.52 21.70 55.54
C GLY A 313 3.12 22.32 55.50
N SER A 314 2.25 21.91 54.57
CA SER A 314 0.83 22.29 54.56
C SER A 314 -0.06 21.10 54.23
N ALA A 315 -1.20 20.98 54.92
CA ALA A 315 -2.17 19.91 54.68
C ALA A 315 -3.08 20.25 53.48
N TYR A 316 -3.23 19.29 52.56
CA TYR A 316 -4.10 19.36 51.39
C TYR A 316 -5.06 18.17 51.36
N VAL A 317 -6.24 18.34 50.76
CA VAL A 317 -7.11 17.21 50.45
C VAL A 317 -6.70 16.58 49.12
N TYR A 318 -6.82 15.27 49.03
CA TYR A 318 -6.52 14.49 47.84
C TYR A 318 -7.73 13.61 47.48
N ALA A 319 -8.04 13.54 46.20
CA ALA A 319 -9.00 12.59 45.67
C ALA A 319 -8.23 11.37 45.16
N ARG A 320 -8.60 10.17 45.63
CA ARG A 320 -8.07 8.92 45.09
C ARG A 320 -8.85 8.56 43.84
N LYS A 321 -8.26 8.79 42.67
CA LYS A 321 -8.84 8.37 41.40
C LYS A 321 -8.48 6.89 41.18
N ARG A 322 -9.46 6.00 41.41
CA ARG A 322 -9.34 4.57 41.14
C ARG A 322 -10.11 4.21 39.87
N GLU A 323 -9.38 3.81 38.83
CA GLU A 323 -9.95 3.30 37.59
C GLU A 323 -9.52 1.84 37.44
N ALA A 324 -10.47 0.92 37.56
CA ALA A 324 -10.18 -0.50 37.43
C ALA A 324 -9.75 -0.82 36.00
N GLY A 325 -8.72 -1.65 35.87
CA GLY A 325 -8.26 -2.17 34.59
C GLY A 325 -9.35 -2.95 33.86
N ARG A 326 -9.36 -2.83 32.53
CA ARG A 326 -10.23 -3.61 31.64
C ARG A 326 -9.51 -4.86 31.14
N PRO A 327 -10.24 -5.95 30.82
CA PRO A 327 -9.67 -7.12 30.16
C PRO A 327 -8.92 -6.73 28.89
N THR A 328 -7.70 -7.24 28.72
CA THR A 328 -6.82 -6.85 27.60
C THR A 328 -7.44 -7.12 26.24
N LEU A 329 -8.17 -8.23 26.06
CA LEU A 329 -8.89 -8.54 24.82
C LEU A 329 -9.87 -7.44 24.40
N GLU A 330 -10.61 -6.86 25.35
CA GLU A 330 -11.57 -5.79 25.10
C GLU A 330 -10.87 -4.49 24.71
N VAL A 331 -9.73 -4.20 25.35
CA VAL A 331 -8.92 -3.02 25.06
C VAL A 331 -8.27 -3.14 23.68
N LEU A 332 -7.67 -4.29 23.36
CA LEU A 332 -7.02 -4.55 22.08
C LEU A 332 -7.99 -4.46 20.89
N ALA A 333 -9.21 -4.97 21.03
CA ALA A 333 -10.25 -4.85 20.01
C ALA A 333 -10.54 -3.38 19.64
N GLN A 334 -10.35 -2.44 20.56
CA GLN A 334 -10.55 -1.01 20.35
C GLN A 334 -9.30 -0.30 19.83
N VAL A 335 -8.11 -0.63 20.35
CA VAL A 335 -6.87 0.12 20.04
C VAL A 335 -6.14 -0.40 18.80
N LEU A 336 -6.27 -1.69 18.45
CA LEU A 336 -5.58 -2.25 17.29
C LEU A 336 -6.00 -1.57 15.97
N PRO A 337 -7.29 -1.39 15.63
CA PRO A 337 -7.68 -0.68 14.41
C PRO A 337 -7.09 0.73 14.31
N GLN A 338 -6.95 1.42 15.45
CA GLN A 338 -6.35 2.76 15.51
C GLN A 338 -4.85 2.71 15.27
N ALA A 339 -4.16 1.71 15.83
CA ALA A 339 -2.73 1.48 15.58
C ALA A 339 -2.46 1.17 14.11
N LEU A 340 -3.26 0.28 13.50
CA LEU A 340 -3.17 -0.06 12.08
C LEU A 340 -3.39 1.15 11.18
N GLY A 341 -4.33 2.03 11.55
CA GLY A 341 -4.62 3.27 10.82
C GLY A 341 -3.50 4.32 10.84
N LYS A 342 -2.45 4.14 11.66
CA LYS A 342 -1.27 5.02 11.68
C LYS A 342 -0.21 4.62 10.65
N ILE A 343 -0.30 3.43 10.05
CA ILE A 343 0.68 2.97 9.05
C ILE A 343 0.55 3.82 7.79
N THR A 344 1.68 4.36 7.31
CA THR A 344 1.72 5.25 6.14
C THR A 344 2.82 4.85 5.18
N PHE A 345 2.65 5.25 3.92
CA PHE A 345 3.57 4.98 2.81
C PHE A 345 3.69 6.21 1.92
N GLU A 346 4.76 6.30 1.13
CA GLU A 346 4.96 7.41 0.19
C GLU A 346 3.86 7.44 -0.88
N LYS A 347 3.52 6.26 -1.42
CA LYS A 347 2.39 6.05 -2.32
C LYS A 347 1.40 5.12 -1.66
N THR A 348 0.14 5.54 -1.62
CA THR A 348 -0.95 4.75 -1.06
C THR A 348 -2.08 4.62 -2.06
N MET A 349 -2.77 3.51 -1.93
CA MET A 349 -3.99 3.20 -2.66
C MET A 349 -5.17 3.24 -1.70
N ARG A 350 -6.28 3.82 -2.16
CA ARG A 350 -7.59 3.61 -1.55
C ARG A 350 -8.28 2.48 -2.30
N TRP A 351 -8.35 1.31 -1.68
CA TRP A 351 -9.16 0.21 -2.19
C TRP A 351 -10.46 0.21 -1.39
N ASN A 352 -11.59 -0.06 -2.04
CA ASN A 352 -12.89 -0.32 -1.40
C ASN A 352 -13.59 0.84 -0.66
N ALA A 353 -14.76 0.51 -0.12
CA ALA A 353 -15.69 1.38 0.59
C ALA A 353 -15.15 2.00 1.89
N SER A 354 -14.15 1.38 2.52
CA SER A 354 -13.61 1.77 3.83
C SER A 354 -12.85 3.10 3.79
N ASN A 355 -12.37 3.50 2.61
CA ASN A 355 -11.56 4.69 2.40
C ASN A 355 -10.19 4.68 3.07
N VAL A 356 -9.76 3.53 3.61
CA VAL A 356 -8.45 3.37 4.22
C VAL A 356 -7.39 3.44 3.13
N ALA A 357 -6.37 4.27 3.33
CA ALA A 357 -5.21 4.36 2.48
C ALA A 357 -4.14 3.38 2.97
N PHE A 358 -3.68 2.49 2.10
CA PHE A 358 -2.61 1.54 2.40
C PHE A 358 -1.77 1.31 1.14
N SER A 359 -0.53 0.81 1.24
CA SER A 359 0.29 0.58 0.04
C SER A 359 -0.40 -0.36 -0.93
N ARG A 360 -1.02 -1.43 -0.43
CA ARG A 360 -1.75 -2.44 -1.20
C ARG A 360 -3.02 -2.92 -0.47
N PRO A 361 -3.99 -3.53 -1.15
CA PRO A 361 -5.17 -4.09 -0.50
C PRO A 361 -4.81 -5.06 0.63
N ILE A 362 -5.48 -4.92 1.77
CA ILE A 362 -5.44 -5.89 2.88
C ILE A 362 -6.46 -6.97 2.55
N ASN A 363 -6.02 -8.22 2.57
CA ASN A 363 -6.81 -9.39 2.21
C ASN A 363 -7.28 -10.19 3.44
N TRP A 364 -6.45 -10.28 4.49
CA TRP A 364 -6.81 -10.93 5.75
C TRP A 364 -6.11 -10.27 6.94
N ILE A 365 -6.67 -10.48 8.12
CA ILE A 365 -6.07 -10.05 9.39
C ILE A 365 -6.12 -11.22 10.36
N VAL A 366 -4.97 -11.65 10.88
CA VAL A 366 -4.91 -12.54 12.05
C VAL A 366 -4.66 -11.70 13.28
N ALA A 367 -5.52 -11.83 14.29
CA ALA A 367 -5.32 -11.13 15.56
C ALA A 367 -5.69 -12.06 16.72
N LEU A 368 -4.67 -12.53 17.44
CA LEU A 368 -4.82 -13.49 18.54
C LEU A 368 -4.13 -12.99 19.81
N LEU A 369 -4.71 -13.30 20.97
CA LEU A 369 -4.02 -13.27 22.25
C LEU A 369 -4.10 -14.68 22.86
N GLY A 370 -2.97 -15.39 22.83
CA GLY A 370 -2.95 -16.84 23.07
C GLY A 370 -3.75 -17.58 21.99
N ASP A 371 -4.81 -18.28 22.39
CA ASP A 371 -5.77 -18.98 21.52
C ASP A 371 -7.06 -18.19 21.25
N ARG A 372 -7.13 -16.92 21.67
CA ARG A 372 -8.34 -16.10 21.56
C ARG A 372 -8.23 -15.09 20.43
N VAL A 373 -9.19 -15.12 19.52
CA VAL A 373 -9.34 -14.08 18.49
C VAL A 373 -9.71 -12.74 19.13
N ILE A 374 -9.05 -11.68 18.70
CA ILE A 374 -9.34 -10.30 19.08
C ILE A 374 -10.27 -9.73 18.00
N PRO A 375 -11.59 -9.57 18.25
CA PRO A 375 -12.55 -9.24 17.22
C PRO A 375 -12.52 -7.74 16.87
N PHE A 376 -12.12 -7.41 15.64
CA PHE A 376 -12.23 -6.06 15.08
C PHE A 376 -12.27 -6.11 13.55
N ALA A 377 -12.68 -4.99 12.94
CA ALA A 377 -12.57 -4.78 11.49
C ALA A 377 -11.57 -3.67 11.19
N PHE A 378 -10.80 -3.82 10.11
CA PHE A 378 -9.94 -2.76 9.58
C PHE A 378 -9.90 -2.86 8.05
N ALA A 379 -9.96 -1.72 7.36
CA ALA A 379 -9.98 -1.64 5.89
C ALA A 379 -11.03 -2.54 5.19
N GLY A 380 -12.16 -2.85 5.86
CA GLY A 380 -13.20 -3.74 5.34
C GLY A 380 -12.95 -5.24 5.59
N VAL A 381 -11.86 -5.60 6.28
CA VAL A 381 -11.49 -6.98 6.61
C VAL A 381 -11.73 -7.23 8.09
N GLN A 382 -12.38 -8.35 8.41
CA GLN A 382 -12.56 -8.80 9.80
C GLN A 382 -11.34 -9.58 10.27
N SER A 383 -10.91 -9.34 11.51
CA SER A 383 -9.87 -10.14 12.14
C SER A 383 -10.35 -11.56 12.43
N GLY A 384 -9.43 -12.50 12.36
CA GLY A 384 -9.70 -13.91 12.64
C GLY A 384 -8.42 -14.67 12.99
N ASN A 385 -8.42 -15.96 12.68
CA ASN A 385 -7.32 -16.88 12.92
C ASN A 385 -6.87 -17.62 11.66
N LEU A 386 -7.23 -17.13 10.48
CA LEU A 386 -6.90 -17.74 9.20
C LEU A 386 -5.78 -16.93 8.52
N SER A 387 -4.67 -17.60 8.24
CA SER A 387 -3.58 -17.08 7.40
C SER A 387 -3.48 -17.91 6.11
N PHE A 388 -2.60 -17.50 5.19
CA PHE A 388 -2.51 -18.08 3.86
C PHE A 388 -1.06 -18.37 3.46
N GLY A 389 -0.85 -19.49 2.78
CA GLY A 389 0.45 -19.93 2.28
C GLY A 389 0.94 -19.13 1.06
N PRO A 390 2.09 -19.52 0.48
CA PRO A 390 2.69 -18.86 -0.67
C PRO A 390 1.79 -18.82 -1.90
N ARG A 391 1.93 -17.77 -2.72
CA ARG A 391 1.15 -17.60 -3.96
C ARG A 391 1.42 -18.70 -4.98
N GLY A 392 2.68 -19.14 -5.09
CA GLY A 392 3.09 -20.21 -6.00
C GLY A 392 2.43 -21.57 -5.71
N GLU A 393 1.95 -21.77 -4.48
CA GLU A 393 1.24 -22.97 -4.04
C GLU A 393 -0.30 -22.81 -4.07
N GLY A 394 -0.79 -21.70 -4.65
CA GLY A 394 -2.23 -21.39 -4.70
C GLY A 394 -2.76 -20.68 -3.45
N SER A 395 -1.89 -20.16 -2.59
CA SER A 395 -2.26 -19.53 -1.30
C SER A 395 -3.17 -20.41 -0.43
N PRO A 396 -2.76 -21.64 -0.07
CA PRO A 396 -3.60 -22.53 0.73
C PRO A 396 -3.88 -21.88 2.11
N PRO A 397 -5.15 -21.83 2.57
CA PRO A 397 -5.46 -21.30 3.88
C PRO A 397 -4.99 -22.25 4.99
N PHE A 398 -4.55 -21.70 6.11
CA PHE A 398 -4.22 -22.46 7.32
C PHE A 398 -4.63 -21.72 8.59
N THR A 399 -5.03 -22.48 9.60
CA THR A 399 -5.50 -21.94 10.88
C THR A 399 -4.33 -21.75 11.84
N VAL A 400 -4.27 -20.57 12.46
CA VAL A 400 -3.40 -20.27 13.60
C VAL A 400 -4.23 -20.51 14.86
N ASP A 401 -4.05 -21.66 15.49
CA ASP A 401 -4.79 -22.08 16.68
C ASP A 401 -4.31 -21.37 17.96
N HIS A 402 -3.01 -21.06 18.03
CA HIS A 402 -2.39 -20.31 19.13
C HIS A 402 -1.31 -19.36 18.60
N ALA A 403 -1.21 -18.16 19.16
CA ALA A 403 -0.21 -17.16 18.77
C ALA A 403 1.24 -17.69 18.80
N ASP A 404 1.57 -18.52 19.80
CA ASP A 404 2.91 -19.15 19.93
C ASP A 404 3.25 -20.14 18.82
N HIS A 405 2.25 -20.71 18.14
CA HIS A 405 2.47 -21.65 17.04
C HIS A 405 2.76 -20.94 15.71
N TYR A 406 2.56 -19.63 15.63
CA TYR A 406 2.59 -18.92 14.35
C TYR A 406 3.90 -19.11 13.57
N LEU A 407 5.06 -18.98 14.23
CA LEU A 407 6.36 -19.13 13.57
C LEU A 407 6.58 -20.54 13.00
N SER A 408 6.15 -21.58 13.72
CA SER A 408 6.29 -22.95 13.25
C SER A 408 5.30 -23.24 12.12
N LEU A 409 4.08 -22.70 12.20
CA LEU A 409 3.06 -22.84 11.16
C LEU A 409 3.51 -22.18 9.84
N ILE A 410 3.97 -20.93 9.86
CA ILE A 410 4.43 -20.29 8.62
C ILE A 410 5.62 -21.04 8.01
N ALA A 411 6.52 -21.58 8.83
CA ALA A 411 7.65 -22.38 8.36
C ALA A 411 7.22 -23.72 7.75
N GLN A 412 6.20 -24.39 8.32
CA GLN A 412 5.58 -25.59 7.74
C GLN A 412 4.93 -25.31 6.37
N HIS A 413 4.46 -24.09 6.17
CA HIS A 413 3.98 -23.58 4.88
C HIS A 413 5.08 -22.93 4.02
N HIS A 414 6.35 -23.26 4.27
CA HIS A 414 7.52 -22.85 3.51
C HIS A 414 7.79 -21.33 3.46
N ILE A 415 7.23 -20.57 4.40
CA ILE A 415 7.45 -19.11 4.50
C ILE A 415 8.60 -18.84 5.46
N ILE A 416 9.61 -18.10 4.98
CA ILE A 416 10.73 -17.66 5.81
C ILE A 416 10.41 -16.26 6.36
N GLY A 417 9.76 -16.19 7.53
CA GLY A 417 9.31 -14.92 8.12
C GLY A 417 10.43 -13.95 8.52
N ASP A 418 11.57 -14.48 8.98
CA ASP A 418 12.74 -13.67 9.36
C ASP A 418 13.47 -13.17 8.10
N ARG A 419 13.49 -11.84 7.91
CA ARG A 419 14.13 -11.17 6.77
C ARG A 419 15.64 -11.45 6.72
N ALA A 420 16.34 -11.43 7.85
CA ALA A 420 17.78 -11.66 7.90
C ALA A 420 18.12 -13.12 7.55
N ALA A 421 17.34 -14.07 8.07
CA ALA A 421 17.47 -15.48 7.71
C ALA A 421 17.20 -15.70 6.22
N ARG A 422 16.18 -15.02 5.66
CA ARG A 422 15.85 -15.09 4.24
C ARG A 422 16.97 -14.52 3.36
N ARG A 423 17.47 -13.33 3.68
CA ARG A 423 18.60 -12.67 2.99
C ARG A 423 19.83 -13.57 2.95
N ALA A 424 20.22 -14.11 4.11
CA ALA A 424 21.36 -15.03 4.21
C ALA A 424 21.12 -16.33 3.42
N GLY A 425 19.88 -16.82 3.42
CA GLY A 425 19.47 -17.96 2.61
C GLY A 425 19.65 -17.72 1.11
N ILE A 426 19.18 -16.58 0.60
CA ILE A 426 19.32 -16.19 -0.81
C ILE A 426 20.79 -16.10 -1.20
N ALA A 427 21.60 -15.36 -0.43
CA ALA A 427 23.03 -15.19 -0.70
C ALA A 427 23.75 -16.55 -0.82
N ARG A 428 23.52 -17.46 0.13
CA ARG A 428 24.11 -18.82 0.09
C ARG A 428 23.68 -19.61 -1.15
N GLN A 429 22.40 -19.55 -1.52
CA GLN A 429 21.90 -20.28 -2.69
C GLN A 429 22.52 -19.75 -4.00
N VAL A 430 22.62 -18.43 -4.14
CA VAL A 430 23.20 -17.78 -5.32
C VAL A 430 24.71 -18.04 -5.42
N GLU A 431 25.43 -17.97 -4.31
CA GLU A 431 26.85 -18.32 -4.26
C GLU A 431 27.10 -19.77 -4.65
N ALA A 432 26.29 -20.71 -4.13
CA ALA A 432 26.39 -22.13 -4.47
C ALA A 432 26.10 -22.37 -5.96
N ALA A 433 25.08 -21.72 -6.52
CA ALA A 433 24.74 -21.83 -7.94
C ALA A 433 25.86 -21.30 -8.84
N ALA A 434 26.44 -20.14 -8.51
CA ALA A 434 27.56 -19.56 -9.25
C ALA A 434 28.82 -20.44 -9.17
N ALA A 435 29.16 -20.94 -7.98
CA ALA A 435 30.31 -21.83 -7.79
C ALA A 435 30.17 -23.13 -8.59
N GLY A 436 28.95 -23.64 -8.76
CA GLY A 436 28.64 -24.84 -9.55
C GLY A 436 29.08 -24.77 -11.03
N ILE A 437 29.24 -23.55 -11.58
CA ILE A 437 29.76 -23.32 -12.94
C ILE A 437 31.13 -22.65 -12.96
N GLY A 438 31.83 -22.59 -11.83
CA GLY A 438 33.10 -21.86 -11.69
C GLY A 438 32.95 -20.34 -11.79
N GLY A 439 31.72 -19.82 -11.67
CA GLY A 439 31.40 -18.40 -11.67
C GLY A 439 31.59 -17.75 -10.30
N ARG A 440 31.42 -16.43 -10.24
CA ARG A 440 31.42 -15.65 -9.01
C ARG A 440 30.27 -14.65 -9.05
N VAL A 441 29.64 -14.45 -7.91
CA VAL A 441 28.57 -13.45 -7.75
C VAL A 441 29.22 -12.07 -7.70
N ALA A 442 28.71 -11.14 -8.50
CA ALA A 442 29.09 -9.73 -8.38
C ALA A 442 28.34 -9.14 -7.17
N PRO A 443 29.02 -8.51 -6.19
CA PRO A 443 28.36 -7.97 -5.01
C PRO A 443 27.43 -6.81 -5.38
N ASP A 444 26.21 -6.87 -4.85
CA ASP A 444 25.17 -5.86 -5.00
C ASP A 444 24.20 -6.02 -3.82
N ASP A 445 24.55 -5.41 -2.67
CA ASP A 445 23.78 -5.56 -1.43
C ASP A 445 22.37 -4.95 -1.55
N ASP A 446 22.23 -3.86 -2.30
CA ASP A 446 20.94 -3.21 -2.56
C ASP A 446 20.01 -4.14 -3.35
N LEU A 447 20.54 -4.80 -4.38
CA LEU A 447 19.77 -5.79 -5.15
C LEU A 447 19.42 -7.02 -4.29
N LEU A 448 20.34 -7.50 -3.45
CA LEU A 448 20.06 -8.62 -2.56
C LEU A 448 18.97 -8.28 -1.54
N ASP A 449 18.97 -7.05 -1.02
CA ASP A 449 17.92 -6.55 -0.13
C ASP A 449 16.58 -6.46 -0.87
N GLU A 450 16.55 -5.88 -2.07
CA GLU A 450 15.35 -5.81 -2.91
C GLU A 450 14.79 -7.22 -3.18
N VAL A 451 15.62 -8.17 -3.62
CA VAL A 451 15.20 -9.56 -3.89
C VAL A 451 14.71 -10.27 -2.63
N THR A 452 15.31 -10.00 -1.47
CA THR A 452 14.86 -10.55 -0.18
C THR A 452 13.41 -10.14 0.12
N ASP A 453 13.06 -8.91 -0.21
CA ASP A 453 11.74 -8.33 0.04
C ASP A 453 10.76 -8.52 -1.13
N LEU A 454 11.15 -9.25 -2.19
CA LEU A 454 10.27 -9.67 -3.31
C LEU A 454 9.70 -11.09 -3.14
N VAL A 455 10.22 -11.90 -2.22
CA VAL A 455 9.80 -13.31 -2.06
C VAL A 455 9.65 -13.74 -0.61
N GLU A 456 8.72 -14.67 -0.37
CA GLU A 456 8.52 -15.35 0.92
C GLU A 456 9.30 -16.67 1.03
N GLN A 457 9.53 -17.31 -0.12
CA GLN A 457 10.11 -18.64 -0.28
C GLN A 457 11.19 -18.60 -1.38
N PRO A 458 12.41 -18.16 -1.06
CA PRO A 458 13.46 -17.97 -2.06
C PRO A 458 14.01 -19.30 -2.58
N THR A 459 14.07 -19.43 -3.91
CA THR A 459 14.78 -20.51 -4.61
C THR A 459 15.66 -19.89 -5.69
N ALA A 460 16.99 -20.04 -5.59
CA ALA A 460 17.90 -19.62 -6.64
C ALA A 460 17.83 -20.60 -7.82
N VAL A 461 17.79 -20.04 -9.03
CA VAL A 461 17.78 -20.82 -10.27
C VAL A 461 18.92 -20.35 -11.14
N LEU A 462 19.69 -21.30 -11.67
CA LEU A 462 20.72 -21.02 -12.66
C LEU A 462 20.11 -21.11 -14.07
N CYS A 463 20.21 -20.03 -14.83
CA CYS A 463 19.66 -19.92 -16.17
C CYS A 463 20.76 -19.65 -17.21
N THR A 464 20.46 -19.97 -18.47
CA THR A 464 21.25 -19.57 -19.64
C THR A 464 20.38 -18.74 -20.58
N PHE A 465 21.02 -17.97 -21.45
CA PHE A 465 20.35 -17.21 -22.50
C PHE A 465 21.08 -17.42 -23.84
N GLU A 466 20.40 -17.15 -24.95
CA GLU A 466 20.93 -17.39 -26.29
C GLU A 466 22.21 -16.55 -26.54
N GLU A 467 23.24 -17.17 -27.15
CA GLU A 467 24.55 -16.53 -27.33
C GLU A 467 24.48 -15.25 -28.17
N GLU A 468 23.49 -15.12 -29.05
CA GLU A 468 23.29 -13.91 -29.85
C GLU A 468 23.10 -12.65 -29.00
N PHE A 469 22.51 -12.77 -27.79
CA PHE A 469 22.35 -11.64 -26.88
C PHE A 469 23.69 -11.17 -26.29
N LEU A 470 24.72 -12.03 -26.26
CA LEU A 470 26.07 -11.67 -25.82
C LEU A 470 26.78 -10.71 -26.80
N ALA A 471 26.23 -10.50 -28.00
CA ALA A 471 26.74 -9.48 -28.92
C ALA A 471 26.48 -8.05 -28.42
N LEU A 472 25.51 -7.87 -27.51
CA LEU A 472 25.26 -6.58 -26.89
C LEU A 472 26.35 -6.24 -25.86
N PRO A 473 26.65 -4.95 -25.64
CA PRO A 473 27.61 -4.56 -24.62
C PRO A 473 27.22 -5.09 -23.24
N SER A 474 28.19 -5.65 -22.51
CA SER A 474 27.96 -6.25 -21.17
C SER A 474 27.27 -5.29 -20.20
N ALA A 475 27.57 -4.00 -20.27
CA ALA A 475 26.92 -2.97 -19.46
C ALA A 475 25.41 -2.88 -19.71
N VAL A 476 24.96 -3.06 -20.96
CA VAL A 476 23.53 -3.07 -21.32
C VAL A 476 22.87 -4.32 -20.76
N LEU A 477 23.50 -5.49 -20.94
CA LEU A 477 22.99 -6.75 -20.40
C LEU A 477 22.85 -6.69 -18.88
N THR A 478 23.91 -6.29 -18.17
CA THR A 478 23.90 -6.17 -16.71
C THR A 478 22.85 -5.16 -16.23
N ALA A 479 22.72 -4.01 -16.90
CA ALA A 479 21.72 -3.01 -16.53
C ALA A 479 20.29 -3.53 -16.70
N VAL A 480 20.00 -4.27 -17.78
CA VAL A 480 18.68 -4.87 -18.01
C VAL A 480 18.41 -5.98 -17.00
N MET A 481 19.36 -6.89 -16.78
CA MET A 481 19.21 -7.99 -15.82
C MET A 481 18.95 -7.46 -14.40
N ARG A 482 19.76 -6.49 -13.93
CA ARG A 482 19.58 -5.92 -12.59
C ARG A 482 18.29 -5.11 -12.45
N LYS A 483 18.01 -4.19 -13.38
CA LYS A 483 16.91 -3.22 -13.21
C LYS A 483 15.55 -3.75 -13.64
N LYS A 484 15.50 -4.59 -14.68
CA LYS A 484 14.24 -5.08 -15.25
C LYS A 484 13.89 -6.49 -14.80
N GLN A 485 14.89 -7.33 -14.57
CA GLN A 485 14.65 -8.73 -14.22
C GLN A 485 14.92 -9.04 -12.74
N ARG A 486 15.62 -8.15 -12.01
CA ARG A 486 16.02 -8.34 -10.61
C ARG A 486 16.87 -9.61 -10.42
N TYR A 487 17.77 -9.87 -11.37
CA TYR A 487 18.69 -11.03 -11.41
C TYR A 487 20.13 -10.66 -11.09
#